data_AF-A0A534Y9N1-F1
#
_entry.id   AF-A0A534Y9N1-F1
#
_cell.length_a   1.000
_cell.length_b   1.000
_cell.length_c   1.000
_cell.angle_alpha   90.00
_cell.angle_beta   90.00
_cell.angle_gamma   90.00
#
_symmetry.space_group_name_H-M   'P 1'
#
loop_
_entity.id
_entity.type
_entity.pdbx_description
1 polymer ?
#
loop_
_entity_poly.entity_id
_entity_poly.type
_entity_poly.pdbx_seq_one_letter_code
_entity_poly.pdbx_strand_id
1 'polypeptide(L)'
;MKRLFAFFLLGMRAVFLHPIRQLFTPPDRKGKAGFLRSYAPEALVPATVQDRADLVRFTGCVNCGLCDAVCPLVAKLPPSEWRGPSLFALAYSRASPELPHLRGPVALLDLCGTCTRCRDICPRGVPLLDIFAFTRRKLAQVDAVRADASAPAAPPQDEADAPAAAPGFTA
;
A
#
# COMPACT_ATOMS: atom_id res chain seq x y z
N MET A 1 -36.13 -15.92 28.72
CA MET A 1 -36.18 -14.45 28.94
C MET A 1 -34.97 -13.73 28.34
N LYS A 2 -33.73 -13.95 28.81
CA LYS A 2 -32.54 -13.21 28.34
C LYS A 2 -32.24 -13.33 26.84
N ARG A 3 -32.44 -14.52 26.23
CA ARG A 3 -32.23 -14.74 24.78
C ARG A 3 -33.24 -13.99 23.91
N LEU A 4 -34.52 -14.00 24.30
CA LEU A 4 -35.58 -13.24 23.62
C LEU A 4 -35.32 -11.73 23.66
N PHE A 5 -34.90 -11.22 24.82
CA PHE A 5 -34.51 -9.82 24.97
C PHE A 5 -33.30 -9.45 24.09
N ALA A 6 -32.29 -10.32 24.01
CA ALA A 6 -31.14 -10.12 23.13
C ALA A 6 -31.55 -10.07 21.64
N PHE A 7 -32.42 -10.99 21.19
CA PHE A 7 -32.94 -10.98 19.82
C PHE A 7 -33.77 -9.73 19.52
N PHE A 8 -34.58 -9.28 20.47
CA PHE A 8 -35.34 -8.03 20.34
C PHE A 8 -34.43 -6.81 20.20
N LEU A 9 -33.39 -6.70 21.01
CA LEU A 9 -32.41 -5.60 20.91
C LEU A 9 -31.63 -5.62 19.59
N LEU A 10 -31.21 -6.81 19.12
CA LEU A 10 -30.55 -6.96 17.82
C LEU A 10 -31.49 -6.59 16.67
N GLY A 11 -32.75 -7.04 16.72
CA GLY A 11 -33.77 -6.70 15.74
C GLY A 11 -34.08 -5.20 15.72
N MET A 12 -34.26 -4.59 16.90
CA MET A 12 -34.48 -3.13 17.02
C MET A 12 -33.30 -2.34 16.44
N ARG A 13 -32.07 -2.78 16.71
CA ARG A 13 -30.87 -2.12 16.19
C ARG A 13 -30.71 -2.25 14.68
N ALA A 14 -31.01 -3.42 14.12
CA ALA A 14 -30.94 -3.65 12.68
C ALA A 14 -32.06 -2.91 11.92
N VAL A 15 -33.30 -2.96 12.41
CA VAL A 15 -34.49 -2.47 11.69
C VAL A 15 -34.72 -0.97 11.88
N PHE A 16 -34.41 -0.41 13.06
CA PHE A 16 -34.72 0.99 13.35
C PHE A 16 -33.46 1.84 13.48
N LEU A 17 -32.53 1.49 14.39
CA LEU A 17 -31.39 2.35 14.70
C LEU A 17 -30.39 2.45 13.54
N HIS A 18 -30.11 1.36 12.82
CA HIS A 18 -29.17 1.36 11.70
C HIS A 18 -29.63 2.23 10.51
N PRO A 19 -30.84 2.06 9.93
CA PRO A 19 -31.28 2.88 8.81
C PRO A 19 -31.47 4.35 9.18
N ILE A 20 -31.95 4.65 10.39
CA ILE A 20 -32.03 6.03 10.91
C ILE A 20 -30.63 6.64 10.93
N ARG A 21 -29.65 5.96 11.54
CA ARG A 21 -28.27 6.46 11.60
C ARG A 21 -27.66 6.59 10.21
N GLN A 22 -27.97 5.66 9.30
CA GLN A 22 -27.52 5.70 7.93
C GLN A 22 -28.15 6.84 7.14
N LEU A 23 -29.38 7.27 7.43
CA LEU A 23 -30.00 8.42 6.79
C LEU A 23 -29.31 9.73 7.22
N PHE A 24 -28.95 9.86 8.49
CA PHE A 24 -28.32 11.06 9.05
C PHE A 24 -26.80 11.13 8.91
N THR A 25 -26.13 10.06 8.50
CA THR A 25 -24.67 10.09 8.26
C THR A 25 -24.40 10.82 6.93
N PRO A 26 -23.46 11.76 6.85
CA PRO A 26 -23.13 12.40 5.58
C PRO A 26 -22.42 11.41 4.63
N PRO A 27 -22.58 11.55 3.30
CA PRO A 27 -22.10 10.58 2.31
C PRO A 27 -20.58 10.41 2.31
N ASP A 28 -19.82 11.45 2.66
CA ASP A 28 -18.36 11.43 2.82
C ASP A 28 -17.87 10.50 3.94
N ARG A 29 -18.71 10.23 4.95
CA ARG A 29 -18.43 9.32 6.07
C ARG A 29 -18.98 7.91 5.86
N LYS A 30 -19.58 7.63 4.70
CA LYS A 30 -20.14 6.31 4.38
C LYS A 30 -19.25 5.53 3.43
N GLY A 31 -19.43 4.21 3.46
CA GLY A 31 -18.92 3.30 2.45
C GLY A 31 -17.40 3.33 2.29
N LYS A 32 -16.94 3.12 1.06
CA LYS A 32 -15.52 3.03 0.71
C LYS A 32 -14.77 4.34 0.96
N ALA A 33 -15.37 5.49 0.65
CA ALA A 33 -14.74 6.80 0.84
C ALA A 33 -14.44 7.08 2.31
N GLY A 34 -15.42 6.88 3.20
CA GLY A 34 -15.23 7.01 4.64
C GLY A 34 -14.19 6.03 5.18
N PHE A 35 -14.23 4.78 4.72
CA PHE A 35 -13.24 3.75 5.08
C PHE A 35 -11.82 4.19 4.69
N LEU A 36 -11.58 4.56 3.43
CA LEU A 36 -10.26 4.96 2.95
C LEU A 36 -9.72 6.18 3.71
N ARG A 37 -10.58 7.16 4.05
CA ARG A 37 -10.19 8.32 4.84
C ARG A 37 -9.75 7.95 6.25
N SER A 38 -10.44 7.01 6.90
CA SER A 38 -10.06 6.54 8.25
C SER A 38 -8.71 5.82 8.27
N TYR A 39 -8.37 5.08 7.23
CA TYR A 39 -7.11 4.31 7.15
C TYR A 39 -5.97 5.05 6.44
N ALA A 40 -6.24 6.17 5.77
CA ALA A 40 -5.23 6.97 5.10
C ALA A 40 -4.07 7.41 6.03
N PRO A 41 -4.29 7.83 7.30
CA PRO A 41 -3.19 8.18 8.21
C PRO A 41 -2.21 7.01 8.47
N GLU A 42 -2.69 5.77 8.35
CA GLU A 42 -1.90 4.54 8.55
C GLU A 42 -1.13 4.12 7.29
N ALA A 43 -1.13 4.94 6.22
CA ALA A 43 -0.45 4.64 4.96
C ALA A 43 -0.87 3.29 4.33
N LEU A 44 -2.12 2.89 4.59
CA LEU A 44 -2.75 1.76 3.93
C LEU A 44 -3.32 2.22 2.60
N VAL A 45 -2.63 1.87 1.53
CA VAL A 45 -3.07 2.15 0.16
C VAL A 45 -3.66 0.91 -0.49
N PRO A 46 -4.75 1.05 -1.27
CA PRO A 46 -5.34 -0.09 -1.96
C PRO A 46 -4.37 -0.67 -2.99
N ALA A 47 -4.22 -2.00 -2.95
CA ALA A 47 -3.46 -2.76 -3.93
C ALA A 47 -4.33 -3.08 -5.16
N THR A 48 -3.89 -2.61 -6.32
CA THR A 48 -4.46 -2.90 -7.64
C THR A 48 -4.15 -4.34 -8.06
N VAL A 49 -4.83 -4.81 -9.12
CA VAL A 49 -4.52 -6.11 -9.74
C VAL A 49 -3.07 -6.16 -10.21
N GLN A 50 -2.57 -5.06 -10.79
CA GLN A 50 -1.19 -4.95 -11.24
C GLN A 50 -0.19 -5.02 -10.09
N ASP A 51 -0.48 -4.36 -8.96
CA ASP A 51 0.39 -4.43 -7.78
C ASP A 51 0.54 -5.87 -7.29
N ARG A 52 -0.55 -6.66 -7.31
CA ARG A 52 -0.52 -8.06 -6.90
C ARG A 52 0.34 -8.90 -7.85
N ALA A 53 0.23 -8.67 -9.16
CA ALA A 53 1.06 -9.35 -10.15
C ALA A 53 2.55 -9.01 -9.99
N ASP A 54 2.87 -7.73 -9.77
CA ASP A 54 4.23 -7.27 -9.50
C ASP A 54 4.80 -7.90 -8.22
N LEU A 55 4.03 -7.90 -7.13
CA LEU A 55 4.44 -8.48 -5.84
C LEU A 55 4.79 -9.98 -5.92
N VAL A 56 4.08 -10.74 -6.76
CA VAL A 56 4.38 -12.15 -7.03
C VAL A 56 5.74 -12.28 -7.71
N ARG A 57 6.05 -11.44 -8.69
CA ARG A 57 7.38 -11.43 -9.35
C ARG A 57 8.51 -11.08 -8.36
N PHE A 58 8.20 -10.34 -7.31
CA PHE A 58 9.18 -9.92 -6.30
C PHE A 58 9.48 -10.97 -5.23
N THR A 59 8.79 -12.13 -5.20
CA THR A 59 8.97 -13.15 -4.13
C THR A 59 10.21 -14.02 -4.30
N GLY A 60 10.94 -13.91 -5.42
CA GLY A 60 12.11 -14.76 -5.71
C GLY A 60 13.36 -14.48 -4.86
N CYS A 61 13.35 -13.45 -4.00
CA CYS A 61 14.51 -13.09 -3.18
C CYS A 61 14.76 -14.13 -2.09
N VAL A 62 15.96 -14.69 -2.07
CA VAL A 62 16.42 -15.66 -1.05
C VAL A 62 17.34 -15.03 0.01
N ASN A 63 17.39 -13.69 0.05
CA ASN A 63 18.25 -12.93 0.98
C ASN A 63 19.75 -13.33 0.94
N CYS A 64 20.31 -13.55 -0.25
CA CYS A 64 21.73 -13.94 -0.40
C CYS A 64 22.73 -12.79 -0.21
N GLY A 65 22.29 -11.53 -0.22
CA GLY A 65 23.16 -10.35 -0.02
C GLY A 65 24.09 -9.95 -1.18
N LEU A 66 24.15 -10.72 -2.28
CA LEU A 66 25.04 -10.43 -3.42
C LEU A 66 24.79 -9.04 -4.03
N CYS A 67 23.52 -8.64 -4.13
CA CYS A 67 23.15 -7.32 -4.63
C CYS A 67 23.65 -6.18 -3.73
N ASP A 68 23.73 -6.41 -2.42
CA ASP A 68 24.22 -5.41 -1.46
C ASP A 68 25.74 -5.29 -1.54
N ALA A 69 26.44 -6.43 -1.67
CA ALA A 69 27.90 -6.49 -1.78
C ALA A 69 28.44 -5.72 -3.00
N VAL A 70 27.69 -5.68 -4.11
CA VAL A 70 28.09 -4.95 -5.34
C VAL A 70 27.58 -3.51 -5.38
N CYS A 71 26.76 -3.09 -4.42
CA CYS A 71 26.09 -1.79 -4.44
C CYS A 71 27.05 -0.66 -4.01
N PRO A 72 27.35 0.33 -4.87
CA PRO A 72 28.24 1.43 -4.51
C PRO A 72 27.71 2.31 -3.36
N LEU A 73 26.38 2.41 -3.21
CA LEU A 73 25.77 3.21 -2.15
C LEU A 73 25.98 2.58 -0.77
N VAL A 74 25.96 1.24 -0.68
CA VAL A 74 26.24 0.52 0.58
C VAL A 74 27.67 0.81 1.07
N ALA A 75 28.63 0.95 0.15
CA ALA A 75 30.00 1.26 0.51
C ALA A 75 30.24 2.74 0.89
N LYS A 76 29.36 3.65 0.47
CA LYS A 76 29.55 5.11 0.59
C LYS A 76 28.71 5.76 1.68
N LEU A 77 27.56 5.19 2.01
CA LEU A 77 26.58 5.77 2.92
C LEU A 77 26.50 4.95 4.21
N PRO A 78 26.16 5.59 5.34
CA PRO A 78 25.95 4.88 6.59
C PRO A 78 24.71 3.97 6.50
N PRO A 79 24.68 2.85 7.25
CA PRO A 79 23.52 1.95 7.29
C PRO A 79 22.21 2.61 7.71
N SER A 80 22.25 3.75 8.41
CA SER A 80 21.06 4.54 8.76
C SER A 80 20.37 5.15 7.54
N GLU A 81 21.10 5.41 6.47
CA GLU A 81 20.59 6.04 5.24
C GLU A 81 20.34 5.02 4.14
N TRP A 82 21.25 4.06 3.97
CA TRP A 82 21.14 3.06 2.92
C TRP A 82 21.69 1.70 3.37
N ARG A 83 20.79 0.73 3.55
CA ARG A 83 21.15 -0.65 3.93
C ARG A 83 21.35 -1.60 2.75
N GLY A 84 20.98 -1.18 1.54
CA GLY A 84 21.17 -1.97 0.33
C GLY A 84 19.88 -2.31 -0.44
N PRO A 85 20.04 -2.72 -1.70
CA PRO A 85 18.94 -3.12 -2.57
C PRO A 85 18.13 -4.34 -2.08
N SER A 86 18.70 -5.25 -1.30
CA SER A 86 17.99 -6.47 -0.84
C SER A 86 16.73 -6.14 -0.03
N LEU A 87 16.76 -5.10 0.80
CA LEU A 87 15.63 -4.70 1.63
C LEU A 87 14.41 -4.26 0.83
N PHE A 88 14.60 -3.75 -0.38
CA PHE A 88 13.48 -3.40 -1.26
C PHE A 88 12.70 -4.65 -1.67
N ALA A 89 13.42 -5.73 -1.99
CA ALA A 89 12.83 -7.01 -2.35
C ALA A 89 12.28 -7.77 -1.14
N LEU A 90 12.88 -7.64 0.04
CA LEU A 90 12.47 -8.36 1.25
C LEU A 90 11.28 -7.68 1.95
N ALA A 91 11.36 -6.36 2.13
CA ALA A 91 10.46 -5.62 3.01
C ALA A 91 9.78 -4.43 2.33
N TYR A 92 10.52 -3.51 1.71
CA TYR A 92 9.95 -2.20 1.38
C TYR A 92 8.84 -2.26 0.33
N SER A 93 8.92 -3.22 -0.61
CA SER A 93 7.83 -3.46 -1.57
C SER A 93 6.53 -3.97 -0.95
N ARG A 94 6.55 -4.49 0.28
CA ARG A 94 5.38 -5.08 0.96
C ARG A 94 4.93 -4.32 2.19
N ALA A 95 5.70 -3.34 2.65
CA ALA A 95 5.46 -2.60 3.88
C ALA A 95 4.90 -1.20 3.60
N SER A 96 3.70 -1.11 3.00
CA SER A 96 3.08 0.19 2.71
C SER A 96 2.96 1.13 3.92
N PRO A 97 2.61 0.63 5.15
CA PRO A 97 2.54 1.49 6.33
C PRO A 97 3.87 2.14 6.71
N GLU A 98 4.99 1.48 6.37
CA GLU A 98 6.35 1.92 6.70
C GLU A 98 6.95 2.85 5.65
N LEU A 99 6.38 2.92 4.44
CA LEU A 99 6.91 3.76 3.35
C LEU A 99 7.13 5.23 3.73
N PRO A 100 6.27 5.90 4.52
CA PRO A 100 6.54 7.25 5.02
C PRO A 100 7.86 7.39 5.78
N HIS A 101 8.30 6.35 6.47
CA HIS A 101 9.58 6.32 7.19
C HIS A 101 10.76 5.98 6.28
N LEU A 102 10.51 5.51 5.06
CA LEU A 102 11.50 5.09 4.08
C LEU A 102 11.77 6.14 2.99
N ARG A 103 11.29 7.39 3.17
CA ARG A 103 11.50 8.48 2.21
C ARG A 103 12.98 8.74 1.88
N GLY A 104 13.86 8.71 2.89
CA GLY A 104 15.31 8.87 2.70
C GLY A 104 15.89 7.82 1.75
N PRO A 105 15.79 6.52 2.08
CA PRO A 105 16.20 5.44 1.18
C PRO A 105 15.56 5.52 -0.21
N VAL A 106 14.27 5.85 -0.32
CA VAL A 106 13.58 5.94 -1.63
C VAL A 106 14.11 7.12 -2.46
N ALA A 107 14.44 8.26 -1.84
CA ALA A 107 15.05 9.40 -2.53
C ALA A 107 16.45 9.05 -3.08
N LEU A 108 17.22 8.23 -2.39
CA LEU A 108 18.54 7.76 -2.86
C LEU A 108 18.46 6.87 -4.11
N LEU A 109 17.27 6.38 -4.49
CA LEU A 109 17.10 5.64 -5.74
C LEU A 109 17.40 6.48 -6.99
N ASP A 110 17.33 7.81 -6.91
CA ASP A 110 17.76 8.70 -7.99
C ASP A 110 19.26 8.55 -8.30
N LEU A 111 20.07 8.22 -7.29
CA LEU A 111 21.51 7.95 -7.45
C LEU A 111 21.78 6.52 -7.95
N CYS A 112 20.80 5.61 -7.83
CA CYS A 112 20.95 4.18 -8.12
C CYS A 112 20.81 3.85 -9.62
N GLY A 113 20.03 4.64 -10.38
CA GLY A 113 19.55 4.34 -11.74
C GLY A 113 20.61 4.17 -12.84
N THR A 114 21.90 4.25 -12.52
CA THR A 114 22.99 4.26 -13.51
C THR A 114 23.82 2.98 -13.56
N CYS A 115 23.94 2.22 -12.46
CA CYS A 115 24.96 1.14 -12.40
C CYS A 115 24.45 -0.27 -12.71
N THR A 116 23.15 -0.55 -12.49
CA THR A 116 22.44 -1.84 -12.69
C THR A 116 23.05 -3.13 -12.11
N ARG A 117 24.20 -3.06 -11.43
CA ARG A 117 24.96 -4.22 -10.92
C ARG A 117 24.13 -5.19 -10.07
N CYS A 118 23.20 -4.67 -9.29
CA CYS A 118 22.34 -5.47 -8.41
C CYS A 118 21.42 -6.42 -9.20
N ARG A 119 20.96 -6.02 -10.39
CA ARG A 119 20.19 -6.86 -11.31
C ARG A 119 21.08 -7.95 -11.89
N ASP A 120 22.25 -7.57 -12.36
CA ASP A 120 23.11 -8.43 -13.17
C ASP A 120 23.75 -9.54 -12.31
N ILE A 121 23.98 -9.29 -11.02
CA ILE A 121 24.53 -10.30 -10.08
C ILE A 121 23.47 -11.24 -9.49
N CYS A 122 22.17 -10.97 -9.66
CA CYS A 122 21.14 -11.70 -8.93
C CYS A 122 20.97 -13.13 -9.48
N PRO A 123 21.28 -14.19 -8.69
CA PRO A 123 21.20 -15.58 -9.18
C PRO A 123 19.76 -16.07 -9.38
N ARG A 124 18.78 -15.37 -8.78
CA ARG A 124 17.35 -15.66 -8.90
C ARG A 124 16.65 -14.79 -9.93
N GLY A 125 17.35 -13.84 -10.54
CA GLY A 125 16.75 -12.91 -11.50
C GLY A 125 15.64 -12.03 -10.90
N VAL A 126 15.73 -11.68 -9.62
CA VAL A 126 14.75 -10.80 -8.97
C VAL A 126 14.79 -9.43 -9.66
N PRO A 127 13.64 -8.88 -10.11
CA PRO A 127 13.62 -7.64 -10.88
C PRO A 127 13.78 -6.41 -9.97
N LEU A 128 14.97 -6.21 -9.39
CA LEU A 128 15.24 -5.16 -8.39
C LEU A 128 14.91 -3.74 -8.90
N LEU A 129 15.16 -3.45 -10.19
CA LEU A 129 14.85 -2.14 -10.77
C LEU A 129 13.33 -1.90 -10.83
N ASP A 130 12.54 -2.93 -11.15
CA ASP A 130 11.07 -2.85 -11.12
C ASP A 130 10.58 -2.63 -9.69
N ILE A 131 11.22 -3.27 -8.71
CA ILE A 131 10.92 -3.11 -7.28
C ILE A 131 11.18 -1.66 -6.82
N PHE A 132 12.29 -1.04 -7.26
CA PHE A 132 12.58 0.35 -6.95
C PHE A 132 11.53 1.29 -7.54
N ALA A 133 11.17 1.08 -8.81
CA ALA A 133 10.11 1.84 -9.47
C ALA A 133 8.76 1.66 -8.76
N PHE A 134 8.41 0.41 -8.41
CA PHE A 134 7.20 0.08 -7.65
C PHE A 134 7.18 0.80 -6.29
N THR A 135 8.27 0.75 -5.53
CA THR A 135 8.37 1.35 -4.20
C THR A 135 8.21 2.87 -4.28
N ARG A 136 8.81 3.52 -5.28
CA ARG A 136 8.62 4.96 -5.53
C ARG A 136 7.17 5.31 -5.86
N ARG A 137 6.54 4.56 -6.76
CA ARG A 137 5.12 4.74 -7.11
C ARG A 137 4.22 4.57 -5.88
N LYS A 138 4.50 3.56 -5.05
CA LYS A 138 3.75 3.32 -3.81
C LYS A 138 3.93 4.41 -2.77
N LEU A 139 5.14 4.94 -2.60
CA LEU A 139 5.36 6.08 -1.71
C LEU A 139 4.58 7.31 -2.19
N ALA A 140 4.61 7.61 -3.49
CA ALA A 140 3.83 8.72 -4.04
C ALA A 140 2.32 8.53 -3.83
N GLN A 141 1.81 7.30 -4.00
CA GLN A 141 0.40 6.97 -3.72
C GLN A 141 0.06 7.16 -2.23
N VAL A 142 0.94 6.74 -1.32
CA VAL A 142 0.77 6.94 0.13
C VAL A 142 0.73 8.43 0.46
N ASP A 143 1.64 9.21 -0.11
CA ASP A 143 1.70 10.66 0.12
C ASP A 143 0.44 11.36 -0.39
N ALA A 144 -0.06 11.00 -1.57
CA ALA A 144 -1.32 11.51 -2.12
C ALA A 144 -2.52 11.19 -1.21
N VAL A 145 -2.71 9.92 -0.84
CA VAL A 145 -3.85 9.48 0.00
C VAL A 145 -3.82 10.15 1.38
N ARG A 146 -2.63 10.34 1.96
CA ARG A 146 -2.46 11.05 3.23
C ARG A 146 -2.76 12.53 3.11
N ALA A 147 -2.32 13.17 2.02
CA ALA A 147 -2.63 14.57 1.75
C ALA A 147 -4.15 14.76 1.62
N ASP A 148 -4.82 13.94 0.81
CA ASP A 148 -6.27 14.00 0.59
C ASP A 148 -7.06 13.81 1.89
N ALA A 149 -6.64 12.87 2.75
CA ALA A 149 -7.30 12.65 4.02
C ALA A 149 -7.12 13.80 5.02
N SER A 150 -5.98 14.50 4.95
CA SER A 150 -5.67 15.68 5.76
C SER A 150 -6.34 16.97 5.25
N ALA A 151 -6.78 17.00 3.99
CA ALA A 151 -7.47 18.15 3.41
C ALA A 151 -8.89 18.31 4.00
N PRO A 152 -9.37 19.57 4.20
CA PRO A 152 -10.78 19.82 4.50
C PRO A 152 -11.65 19.23 3.37
N ALA A 153 -12.77 18.61 3.74
CA ALA A 153 -13.55 17.78 2.83
C ALA A 153 -13.95 18.51 1.54
N ALA A 154 -13.32 18.15 0.42
CA ALA A 154 -13.76 18.53 -0.91
C ALA A 154 -14.89 17.58 -1.38
N PRO A 155 -15.82 18.04 -2.25
CA PRO A 155 -16.90 17.21 -2.75
C PRO A 155 -16.37 16.02 -3.59
N PRO A 156 -17.06 14.87 -3.57
CA PRO A 156 -16.57 13.60 -4.12
C PRO A 156 -16.41 13.63 -5.64
N GLN A 157 -15.28 13.11 -6.13
CA GLN A 157 -14.97 12.92 -7.55
C GLN A 157 -14.95 11.42 -7.88
N ASP A 158 -16.10 10.75 -7.82
CA ASP A 158 -16.18 9.27 -7.90
C ASP A 158 -16.64 8.70 -9.26
N GLU A 159 -16.85 9.51 -10.30
CA GLU A 159 -17.40 9.01 -11.59
C GLU A 159 -16.38 8.62 -12.66
N ALA A 160 -15.06 8.79 -12.45
CA ALA A 160 -14.08 8.59 -13.52
C ALA A 160 -13.36 7.22 -13.55
N ASP A 161 -13.24 6.49 -12.43
CA ASP A 161 -12.27 5.38 -12.33
C ASP A 161 -12.87 4.04 -11.84
N ALA A 162 -14.08 3.69 -12.26
CA ALA A 162 -14.61 2.35 -12.05
C ALA A 162 -14.21 1.42 -13.21
N PRO A 163 -13.22 0.50 -13.06
CA PRO A 163 -13.07 -0.58 -14.00
C PRO A 163 -14.28 -1.52 -13.92
N ALA A 164 -14.81 -1.88 -15.09
CA ALA A 164 -15.93 -2.79 -15.26
C ALA A 164 -15.77 -4.07 -14.44
N ALA A 165 -16.82 -4.43 -13.70
CA ALA A 165 -16.88 -5.61 -12.87
C ALA A 165 -16.51 -6.87 -13.67
N ALA A 166 -15.47 -7.59 -13.23
CA ALA A 166 -15.18 -8.92 -13.74
C ALA A 166 -16.24 -9.91 -13.22
N PRO A 167 -16.71 -10.87 -14.06
CA PRO A 167 -17.71 -11.85 -13.66
C PRO A 167 -17.17 -12.76 -12.54
N GLY A 168 -18.04 -13.02 -11.56
CA GLY A 168 -17.73 -13.68 -10.30
C GLY A 168 -17.25 -15.13 -10.44
N PHE A 169 -16.43 -15.53 -9.48
CA PHE A 169 -16.02 -16.91 -9.25
C PHE A 169 -17.23 -17.71 -8.74
N THR A 170 -17.80 -18.57 -9.58
CA THR A 170 -18.74 -19.62 -9.15
C THR A 170 -17.94 -20.81 -8.65
N ALA A 171 -18.18 -21.19 -7.39
CA ALA A 171 -17.70 -22.44 -6.78
C ALA A 171 -18.35 -23.67 -7.41
#